data_AF-A0A372LLC5-F1
#
_entry.id   AF-A0A372LLC5-F1
#
_cell.length_a   1.000
_cell.length_b   1.000
_cell.length_c   1.000
_cell.angle_alpha   90.00
_cell.angle_beta   90.00
_cell.angle_gamma   90.00
#
_symmetry.space_group_name_H-M   'P 1'
#
loop_
_entity.id
_entity.type
_entity.pdbx_description
1 polymer ?
#
loop_
_entity_poly.entity_id
_entity_poly.type
_entity_poly.pdbx_seq_one_letter_code
_entity_poly.pdbx_strand_id
1 'polypeptide(L)'
;MIYQVQLLKGLFHPALIRYQLKQAESVKGFLPKVIFLFIISILLFAVSGLFGIGSETISKEVEALSAAELESKKQLFILGRLFAGILFAALFLFLSAMFFWLAADISYIKLVSVQMIVLCIGLFEKALLIPISVAMDINKDASPFALGVIGQHFTSNGYLIHFLGEISIFQVLMIALQYYFITNLSNKNKYLILGTVVVFYLLVWLVSAFLTYINISVIV
;
A
#
# COMPACT_ATOMS: atom_id res chain seq x y z
N MET A 1 14.51 20.71 18.33
CA MET A 1 13.16 21.14 17.84
C MET A 1 12.16 19.99 17.96
N ILE A 2 10.90 20.24 18.31
CA ILE A 2 9.84 19.22 18.34
C ILE A 2 9.08 19.24 17.00
N TYR A 3 9.01 18.12 16.31
CA TYR A 3 8.21 17.97 15.08
C TYR A 3 6.82 17.41 15.42
N GLN A 4 5.78 18.01 14.84
CA GLN A 4 4.41 17.51 14.90
C GLN A 4 4.05 16.89 13.56
N VAL A 5 3.55 15.65 13.57
CA VAL A 5 3.20 14.91 12.34
C VAL A 5 2.07 15.63 11.57
N GLN A 6 2.37 16.06 10.35
CA GLN A 6 1.45 16.78 9.46
C GLN A 6 1.35 16.08 8.11
N LEU A 7 0.41 15.12 7.99
CA LEU A 7 0.24 14.26 6.81
C LEU A 7 0.01 15.04 5.50
N LEU A 8 -1.01 15.91 5.47
CA LEU A 8 -1.35 16.68 4.26
C LEU A 8 -0.21 17.62 3.83
N LYS A 9 0.42 18.30 4.79
CA LYS A 9 1.60 19.14 4.48
C LYS A 9 2.80 18.30 4.06
N GLY A 10 2.89 17.03 4.48
CA GLY A 10 3.87 16.07 3.98
C GLY A 10 3.75 15.78 2.49
N LEU A 11 2.52 15.71 1.96
CA LEU A 11 2.27 15.52 0.54
C LEU A 11 2.48 16.81 -0.26
N PHE A 12 1.89 17.93 0.18
CA PHE A 12 1.89 19.18 -0.60
C PHE A 12 3.13 20.05 -0.40
N HIS A 13 3.80 19.92 0.75
CA HIS A 13 4.98 20.72 1.11
C HIS A 13 6.14 19.83 1.60
N PRO A 14 6.59 18.85 0.79
CA PRO A 14 7.56 17.85 1.22
C PRO A 14 8.91 18.47 1.63
N ALA A 15 9.32 19.57 0.99
CA ALA A 15 10.55 20.29 1.32
C ALA A 15 10.57 20.85 2.75
N LEU A 16 9.44 21.39 3.21
CA LEU A 16 9.27 21.95 4.55
C LEU A 16 9.31 20.85 5.60
N ILE A 17 8.52 19.79 5.40
CA ILE A 17 8.45 18.66 6.34
C ILE A 17 9.80 17.94 6.45
N ARG A 18 10.51 17.78 5.33
CA ARG A 18 11.86 17.21 5.31
C ARG A 18 12.83 18.02 6.16
N TYR A 19 12.81 19.35 6.05
CA TYR A 19 13.66 20.22 6.87
C TYR A 19 13.33 20.10 8.37
N GLN A 20 12.04 20.10 8.70
CA GLN A 20 11.58 19.95 10.09
C GLN A 20 11.94 18.58 10.68
N LEU A 21 11.78 17.49 9.91
CA LEU A 21 12.15 16.13 10.34
C LEU A 21 13.67 15.97 10.53
N LYS A 22 14.48 16.62 9.68
CA LYS A 22 15.94 16.58 9.81
C LYS A 22 16.39 17.21 11.14
N GLN A 23 15.81 18.36 11.50
CA GLN A 23 16.14 19.09 12.73
C GLN A 23 15.37 18.62 13.98
N ALA A 24 14.41 17.71 13.82
CA ALA A 24 13.63 17.21 14.93
C ALA A 24 14.48 16.32 15.85
N GLU A 25 14.48 16.64 17.14
CA GLU A 25 15.03 15.77 18.19
C GLU A 25 13.96 14.81 18.72
N SER A 26 12.69 15.25 18.68
CA SER A 26 11.55 14.42 19.07
C SER A 26 10.35 14.64 18.13
N VAL A 27 9.53 13.59 17.98
CA VAL A 27 8.31 13.60 17.17
C VAL A 27 7.11 13.47 18.11
N LYS A 28 6.20 14.46 18.09
CA LYS A 28 4.94 14.47 18.86
C LYS A 28 3.73 14.30 17.94
N GLY A 29 2.61 13.85 18.52
CA GLY A 29 1.35 13.65 17.78
C GLY A 29 1.37 12.44 16.83
N PHE A 30 2.34 11.54 17.00
CA PHE A 30 2.54 10.35 16.19
C PHE A 30 1.38 9.35 16.33
N LEU A 31 1.08 8.92 17.56
CA LEU A 31 0.09 7.89 17.84
C LEU A 31 -1.32 8.16 17.29
N PRO A 32 -1.95 9.34 17.51
CA PRO A 32 -3.29 9.58 16.98
C PRO A 32 -3.33 9.57 15.44
N LYS A 33 -2.23 9.97 14.79
CA LYS A 33 -2.13 9.95 13.32
C LYS A 33 -1.93 8.53 12.78
N VAL A 34 -1.21 7.66 13.50
CA VAL A 34 -1.13 6.23 13.17
C VAL A 34 -2.51 5.60 13.28
N ILE A 35 -3.21 5.79 14.39
CA ILE A 35 -4.57 5.24 14.60
C ILE A 35 -5.51 5.70 13.48
N PHE A 36 -5.46 6.98 13.10
CA PHE A 36 -6.26 7.52 12.00
C PHE A 36 -5.99 6.81 10.66
N LEU A 37 -4.72 6.53 10.33
CA LEU A 37 -4.37 5.80 9.10
C LEU A 37 -4.85 4.34 9.12
N PHE A 38 -4.78 3.68 10.29
CA PHE A 38 -5.35 2.35 10.47
C PHE A 38 -6.86 2.34 10.23
N ILE A 39 -7.60 3.30 10.80
CA ILE A 39 -9.05 3.42 10.61
C ILE A 39 -9.38 3.58 9.12
N ILE A 40 -8.68 4.48 8.41
CA ILE A 40 -8.91 4.66 6.96
C ILE A 40 -8.61 3.37 6.20
N SER A 41 -7.50 2.69 6.51
CA SER A 41 -7.13 1.43 5.86
C SER A 41 -8.22 0.36 6.04
N ILE A 42 -8.69 0.17 7.27
CA ILE A 42 -9.76 -0.78 7.59
C ILE A 42 -11.03 -0.44 6.82
N LEU A 43 -11.43 0.84 6.79
CA LEU A 43 -12.62 1.28 6.08
C LEU A 43 -12.52 1.03 4.58
N LEU A 44 -11.39 1.35 3.94
CA LEU A 44 -11.20 1.11 2.51
C LEU A 44 -11.28 -0.37 2.15
N PHE A 45 -10.65 -1.24 2.96
CA PHE A 45 -10.72 -2.68 2.75
C PHE A 45 -12.12 -3.25 3.03
N ALA A 46 -12.82 -2.74 4.05
CA ALA A 46 -14.19 -3.12 4.34
C ALA A 46 -15.13 -2.76 3.18
N VAL A 47 -15.04 -1.52 2.68
CA VAL A 47 -15.84 -1.03 1.55
C VAL A 47 -15.55 -1.86 0.30
N SER A 48 -14.28 -2.13 0.00
CA SER A 48 -13.88 -3.01 -1.10
C SER A 48 -14.49 -4.41 -0.97
N GLY A 49 -14.47 -4.99 0.23
CA GLY A 49 -15.09 -6.29 0.51
C GLY A 49 -16.62 -6.29 0.38
N LEU A 50 -17.29 -5.22 0.82
CA LEU A 50 -18.74 -5.05 0.69
C LEU A 50 -19.20 -4.95 -0.77
N PHE A 51 -18.40 -4.30 -1.61
CA PHE A 51 -18.64 -4.25 -3.05
C PHE A 51 -18.21 -5.54 -3.79
N GLY A 52 -17.74 -6.56 -3.07
CA GLY A 52 -17.38 -7.86 -3.66
C GLY A 52 -16.07 -7.87 -4.44
N ILE A 53 -15.26 -6.82 -4.37
CA ILE A 53 -13.95 -6.76 -5.04
C ILE A 53 -13.05 -7.85 -4.46
N GLY A 54 -12.54 -8.75 -5.31
CA GLY A 54 -11.72 -9.90 -4.90
C GLY A 54 -12.51 -11.09 -4.35
N SER A 55 -13.82 -11.15 -4.58
CA SER A 55 -14.67 -12.30 -4.20
C SER A 55 -14.82 -13.33 -5.34
N GLU A 56 -13.97 -13.29 -6.37
CA GLU A 56 -14.10 -14.14 -7.56
C GLU A 56 -14.05 -15.64 -7.20
N THR A 57 -13.24 -16.00 -6.20
CA THR A 57 -13.13 -17.38 -5.70
C THR A 57 -14.45 -17.88 -5.09
N ILE A 58 -15.19 -17.02 -4.39
CA ILE A 58 -16.48 -17.37 -3.78
C ILE A 58 -17.56 -17.47 -4.86
N SER A 59 -17.51 -16.57 -5.85
CA SER A 59 -18.48 -16.52 -6.95
C SER A 59 -18.46 -17.78 -7.81
N LYS A 60 -17.31 -18.45 -7.94
CA LYS A 60 -17.17 -19.72 -8.67
C LYS A 60 -17.87 -20.91 -8.01
N GLU A 61 -18.16 -20.82 -6.71
CA GLU A 61 -18.74 -21.91 -5.92
C GLU A 61 -20.24 -21.72 -5.66
N VAL A 62 -20.85 -20.65 -6.19
CA VAL A 62 -22.25 -20.27 -5.91
C VAL A 62 -23.23 -21.37 -6.30
N GLU A 63 -22.98 -22.09 -7.40
CA GLU A 63 -23.87 -23.17 -7.87
C GLU A 63 -23.75 -24.45 -7.04
N ALA A 64 -22.65 -24.61 -6.30
CA ALA A 64 -22.35 -25.82 -5.52
C ALA A 64 -22.70 -25.69 -4.03
N LEU A 65 -22.91 -24.47 -3.53
CA LEU A 65 -23.10 -24.18 -2.11
C LEU A 65 -24.57 -23.94 -1.78
N SER A 66 -24.99 -24.37 -0.59
CA SER A 66 -26.28 -23.96 -0.03
C SER A 66 -26.29 -22.46 0.32
N ALA A 67 -27.48 -21.88 0.43
CA ALA A 67 -27.64 -20.45 0.78
C ALA A 67 -26.94 -20.09 2.11
N ALA A 68 -27.00 -20.99 3.11
CA ALA A 68 -26.36 -20.78 4.41
C ALA A 68 -24.83 -20.82 4.33
N GLU A 69 -24.26 -21.74 3.53
CA GLU A 69 -22.81 -21.83 3.33
C GLU A 69 -22.27 -20.61 2.56
N LEU A 70 -23.03 -20.13 1.57
CA LEU A 70 -22.68 -18.93 0.83
C LEU A 70 -22.67 -17.69 1.73
N GLU A 71 -23.67 -17.53 2.60
CA GLU A 71 -23.74 -16.43 3.55
C GLU A 71 -22.57 -16.47 4.55
N SER A 72 -22.25 -17.65 5.08
CA SER A 72 -21.10 -17.84 5.97
C SER A 72 -19.77 -17.47 5.29
N LYS A 73 -19.55 -17.89 4.03
CA LYS A 73 -18.34 -17.52 3.27
C LYS A 73 -18.24 -16.02 3.01
N LYS A 74 -19.36 -15.34 2.73
CA LYS A 74 -19.38 -13.88 2.58
C LYS A 74 -18.99 -13.15 3.87
N GLN A 75 -19.50 -13.60 5.02
CA GLN A 75 -19.12 -13.04 6.32
C GLN A 75 -17.62 -13.23 6.60
N LEU A 76 -17.10 -14.44 6.33
CA LEU A 76 -15.69 -14.74 6.51
C LEU A 76 -14.79 -13.93 5.57
N PHE A 77 -15.24 -13.67 4.34
CA PHE A 77 -14.56 -12.79 3.40
C PHE A 77 -14.47 -11.35 3.90
N ILE A 78 -15.58 -10.79 4.40
CA ILE A 78 -15.59 -9.43 4.96
C ILE A 78 -14.66 -9.33 6.18
N LEU A 79 -14.69 -10.34 7.06
CA LEU A 79 -13.76 -10.42 8.20
C LEU A 79 -12.29 -10.49 7.73
N GLY A 80 -12.02 -11.30 6.72
CA GLY A 80 -10.70 -11.38 6.09
C GLY A 80 -10.24 -10.03 5.54
N ARG A 81 -11.14 -9.29 4.88
CA ARG A 81 -10.88 -7.94 4.35
C ARG A 81 -10.58 -6.93 5.46
N LEU A 82 -11.34 -6.94 6.56
CA LEU A 82 -11.05 -6.10 7.73
C LEU A 82 -9.66 -6.38 8.29
N PHE A 83 -9.31 -7.66 8.45
CA PHE A 83 -8.00 -8.07 8.92
C PHE A 83 -6.89 -7.67 7.95
N ALA A 84 -7.11 -7.83 6.65
CA ALA A 84 -6.19 -7.40 5.60
C ALA A 84 -5.92 -5.89 5.65
N GLY A 85 -6.95 -5.06 5.94
CA GLY A 85 -6.77 -3.61 6.12
C GLY A 85 -5.88 -3.25 7.32
N ILE A 86 -5.98 -3.99 8.42
CA ILE A 86 -5.07 -3.85 9.58
C ILE A 86 -3.66 -4.26 9.20
N LEU A 87 -3.53 -5.44 8.60
CA LEU A 87 -2.23 -6.03 8.24
C LEU A 87 -1.51 -5.14 7.23
N PHE A 88 -2.22 -4.62 6.23
CA PHE A 88 -1.68 -3.70 5.22
C PHE A 88 -1.08 -2.45 5.88
N ALA A 89 -1.84 -1.76 6.75
CA ALA A 89 -1.34 -0.58 7.43
C ALA A 89 -0.15 -0.90 8.36
N ALA A 90 -0.19 -2.03 9.07
CA ALA A 90 0.88 -2.45 9.97
C ALA A 90 2.18 -2.78 9.22
N LEU A 91 2.10 -3.61 8.19
CA LEU A 91 3.25 -3.97 7.36
C LEU A 91 3.79 -2.74 6.65
N PHE A 92 2.92 -1.90 6.08
CA PHE A 92 3.36 -0.70 5.40
C PHE A 92 4.02 0.30 6.34
N LEU A 93 3.50 0.54 7.54
CA LEU A 93 4.10 1.54 8.44
C LEU A 93 5.35 1.04 9.15
N PHE A 94 5.30 -0.18 9.70
CA PHE A 94 6.32 -0.67 10.63
C PHE A 94 7.33 -1.56 9.93
N LEU A 95 6.89 -2.51 9.11
CA LEU A 95 7.82 -3.40 8.43
C LEU A 95 8.66 -2.66 7.37
N SER A 96 8.04 -1.77 6.59
CA SER A 96 8.81 -0.95 5.64
C SER A 96 9.78 0.01 6.35
N ALA A 97 9.36 0.64 7.45
CA ALA A 97 10.24 1.51 8.24
C ALA A 97 11.41 0.71 8.81
N MET A 98 11.18 -0.53 9.24
CA MET A 98 12.23 -1.43 9.72
C MET A 98 13.21 -1.78 8.59
N PHE A 99 12.71 -2.08 7.39
CA PHE A 99 13.56 -2.33 6.23
C PHE A 99 14.49 -1.14 5.93
N PHE A 100 13.94 0.07 5.91
CA PHE A 100 14.75 1.27 5.68
C PHE A 100 15.66 1.61 6.85
N TRP A 101 15.28 1.27 8.08
CA TRP A 101 16.09 1.50 9.27
C TRP A 101 17.40 0.70 9.24
N LEU A 102 17.36 -0.51 8.70
CA LEU A 102 18.55 -1.36 8.55
C LEU A 102 19.57 -0.78 7.55
N ALA A 103 19.10 -0.02 6.55
CA ALA A 103 19.94 0.50 5.46
C ALA A 103 20.30 1.98 5.63
N ALA A 104 19.39 2.77 6.19
CA ALA A 104 19.51 4.21 6.36
C ALA A 104 19.64 4.52 7.85
N ASP A 105 20.84 4.98 8.23
CA ASP A 105 21.22 5.40 9.58
C ASP A 105 20.39 6.61 10.07
N ILE A 106 19.11 6.36 10.34
CA ILE A 106 18.04 7.31 10.65
C ILE A 106 17.27 6.72 11.84
N SER A 107 16.79 7.55 12.77
CA SER A 107 15.90 7.07 13.82
C SER A 107 14.62 6.41 13.26
N TYR A 108 14.27 5.23 13.78
CA TYR A 108 13.08 4.47 13.37
C TYR A 108 11.79 5.31 13.39
N ILE A 109 11.59 6.15 14.41
CA ILE A 109 10.38 7.01 14.52
C ILE A 109 10.28 8.00 13.36
N LYS A 110 11.42 8.54 12.88
CA LYS A 110 11.43 9.43 11.71
C LYS A 110 11.07 8.67 10.44
N LEU A 111 11.56 7.43 10.30
CA LEU A 111 11.20 6.56 9.18
C LEU A 111 9.71 6.21 9.19
N VAL A 112 9.14 5.83 10.33
CA VAL A 112 7.68 5.58 10.40
C VAL A 112 6.90 6.87 10.06
N SER A 113 7.38 8.05 10.47
CA SER A 113 6.75 9.32 10.08
C SER A 113 6.78 9.56 8.56
N VAL A 114 7.86 9.17 7.87
CA VAL A 114 7.92 9.18 6.41
C VAL A 114 6.93 8.17 5.83
N GLN A 115 6.87 6.94 6.38
CA GLN A 115 5.93 5.92 5.93
C GLN A 115 4.48 6.34 6.08
N MET A 116 4.15 7.13 7.10
CA MET A 116 2.80 7.67 7.26
C MET A 116 2.40 8.58 6.11
N ILE A 117 3.33 9.41 5.60
CA ILE A 117 3.10 10.30 4.46
C ILE A 117 2.96 9.46 3.18
N VAL A 118 3.83 8.47 2.99
CA VAL A 118 3.81 7.61 1.81
C VAL A 118 2.57 6.70 1.80
N LEU A 119 2.13 6.21 2.97
CA LEU A 119 0.90 5.43 3.11
C LEU A 119 -0.34 6.24 2.69
N CYS A 120 -0.38 7.55 2.92
CA CYS A 120 -1.49 8.37 2.45
C CYS A 120 -1.66 8.28 0.92
N ILE A 121 -0.57 8.17 0.16
CA ILE A 121 -0.64 8.00 -1.30
C ILE A 121 -1.22 6.63 -1.64
N GLY A 122 -0.76 5.56 -0.98
CA GLY A 122 -1.28 4.20 -1.21
C GLY A 122 -2.76 4.04 -0.81
N LEU A 123 -3.19 4.68 0.29
CA LEU A 123 -4.61 4.71 0.69
C LEU A 123 -5.45 5.54 -0.30
N PHE A 124 -4.90 6.64 -0.81
CA PHE A 124 -5.56 7.45 -1.83
C PHE A 124 -5.72 6.69 -3.15
N GLU A 125 -4.69 5.96 -3.58
CA GLU A 125 -4.75 5.05 -4.72
C GLU A 125 -5.88 4.02 -4.53
N LYS A 126 -5.91 3.31 -3.40
CA LYS A 126 -7.01 2.35 -3.12
C LYS A 126 -8.38 3.03 -3.10
N ALA A 127 -8.50 4.21 -2.51
CA ALA A 127 -9.77 4.95 -2.48
C ALA A 127 -10.26 5.35 -3.88
N LEU A 128 -9.35 5.68 -4.80
CA LEU A 128 -9.69 5.96 -6.21
C LEU A 128 -10.03 4.71 -7.00
N LEU A 129 -9.35 3.60 -6.73
CA LEU A 129 -9.56 2.35 -7.46
C LEU A 129 -10.90 1.69 -7.13
N ILE A 130 -11.39 1.79 -5.89
CA ILE A 130 -12.68 1.21 -5.49
C ILE A 130 -13.84 1.64 -6.43
N PRO A 131 -14.16 2.93 -6.61
CA PRO A 131 -15.26 3.33 -7.48
C PRO A 131 -15.04 2.95 -8.94
N ILE A 132 -13.80 2.95 -9.43
CA ILE A 132 -13.47 2.57 -10.81
C ILE A 132 -13.71 1.07 -11.00
N SER A 133 -13.22 0.24 -10.08
CA SER A 133 -13.44 -1.21 -10.10
C SER A 133 -14.91 -1.57 -10.05
N VAL A 134 -15.71 -0.88 -9.23
CA VAL A 134 -17.16 -1.11 -9.15
C VAL A 134 -17.89 -0.63 -10.41
N ALA A 135 -17.54 0.54 -10.94
CA ALA A 135 -18.23 1.11 -12.09
C ALA A 135 -17.91 0.41 -13.42
N MET A 136 -16.67 -0.08 -13.57
CA MET A 136 -16.19 -0.67 -14.82
C MET A 136 -16.09 -2.21 -14.76
N ASP A 137 -16.40 -2.81 -13.62
CA ASP A 137 -16.27 -4.26 -13.37
C ASP A 137 -14.86 -4.79 -13.70
N ILE A 138 -13.84 -4.02 -13.31
CA ILE A 138 -12.44 -4.34 -13.61
C ILE A 138 -11.70 -4.91 -12.42
N ASN A 139 -10.92 -5.96 -12.70
CA ASN A 139 -9.94 -6.51 -11.77
C ASN A 139 -8.77 -5.56 -11.57
N LYS A 140 -8.02 -5.73 -10.47
CA LYS A 140 -6.86 -4.91 -10.12
C LYS A 140 -5.85 -4.76 -11.26
N ASP A 141 -5.59 -5.82 -12.02
CA ASP A 141 -4.61 -5.82 -13.11
C ASP A 141 -5.03 -4.94 -14.30
N ALA A 142 -6.32 -4.67 -14.43
CA ALA A 142 -6.89 -3.81 -15.47
C ALA A 142 -7.00 -2.34 -15.01
N SER A 143 -6.40 -1.99 -13.87
CA SER A 143 -6.36 -0.61 -13.38
C SER A 143 -5.80 0.34 -14.46
N PRO A 144 -6.49 1.45 -14.79
CA PRO A 144 -6.02 2.41 -15.79
C PRO A 144 -4.77 3.17 -15.35
N PHE A 145 -4.42 3.12 -14.06
CA PHE A 145 -3.25 3.80 -13.50
C PHE A 145 -2.01 2.90 -13.41
N ALA A 146 -2.15 1.62 -13.77
CA ALA A 146 -1.09 0.62 -13.65
C ALA A 146 -0.65 0.09 -15.01
N LEU A 147 0.55 -0.50 -15.05
CA LEU A 147 1.10 -1.09 -16.26
C LEU A 147 0.49 -2.46 -16.60
N GLY A 148 -0.42 -2.99 -15.78
CA GLY A 148 -1.06 -4.29 -15.99
C GLY A 148 -1.81 -4.39 -17.32
N VAL A 149 -2.56 -3.34 -17.70
CA VAL A 149 -3.25 -3.26 -19.01
C VAL A 149 -2.26 -3.39 -20.17
N ILE A 150 -1.12 -2.72 -20.07
CA ILE A 150 -0.04 -2.83 -21.07
C ILE A 150 0.50 -4.27 -21.07
N GLY A 151 0.75 -4.84 -19.88
CA GLY A 151 1.21 -6.22 -19.72
C GLY A 151 0.35 -7.25 -20.45
N GLN A 152 -0.97 -7.11 -20.39
CA GLN A 152 -1.92 -8.00 -21.07
C GLN A 152 -1.77 -8.01 -22.61
N HIS A 153 -1.28 -6.91 -23.20
CA HIS A 153 -1.01 -6.83 -24.64
C HIS A 153 0.36 -7.38 -25.03
N PHE A 154 1.33 -7.44 -24.11
CA PHE A 154 2.70 -7.88 -24.40
C PHE A 154 2.99 -9.33 -24.00
N THR A 155 2.26 -9.89 -23.02
CA THR A 155 2.50 -11.25 -22.52
C THR A 155 1.21 -11.94 -22.11
N SER A 156 1.19 -13.27 -22.24
CA SER A 156 0.10 -14.12 -21.75
C SER A 156 0.39 -14.76 -20.39
N ASN A 157 1.56 -14.48 -19.79
CA ASN A 157 1.93 -15.00 -18.49
C ASN A 157 1.21 -14.23 -17.36
N GLY A 158 0.25 -14.89 -16.69
CA GLY A 158 -0.56 -14.29 -15.63
C GLY A 158 0.25 -13.67 -14.49
N TYR A 159 1.35 -14.31 -14.06
CA TYR A 159 2.21 -13.76 -13.02
C TYR A 159 2.85 -12.42 -13.43
N LEU A 160 3.32 -12.32 -14.68
CA LEU A 160 3.91 -11.08 -15.20
C LEU A 160 2.86 -9.98 -15.35
N ILE A 161 1.62 -10.33 -15.72
CA ILE A 161 0.51 -9.38 -15.79
C ILE A 161 0.22 -8.82 -14.39
N HIS A 162 0.11 -9.67 -13.37
CA HIS A 162 -0.09 -9.23 -11.98
C HIS A 162 1.07 -8.34 -11.49
N PHE A 163 2.32 -8.70 -11.80
CA PHE A 163 3.48 -7.90 -11.45
C PHE A 163 3.44 -6.50 -12.07
N LEU A 164 3.09 -6.40 -13.36
CA LEU A 164 2.93 -5.11 -14.03
C LEU A 164 1.71 -4.34 -13.49
N GLY A 165 0.67 -5.04 -13.05
CA GLY A 165 -0.50 -4.48 -12.37
C GLY A 165 -0.18 -3.81 -11.03
N GLU A 166 0.90 -4.22 -10.36
CA GLU A 166 1.38 -3.52 -9.15
C GLU A 166 2.14 -2.23 -9.46
N ILE A 167 2.65 -2.04 -10.68
CA ILE A 167 3.42 -0.84 -11.04
C ILE A 167 2.46 0.25 -11.49
N SER A 168 2.04 1.10 -10.56
CA SER A 168 1.16 2.24 -10.84
C SER A 168 1.87 3.59 -10.77
N ILE A 169 1.23 4.62 -11.33
CA ILE A 169 1.68 6.01 -11.20
C ILE A 169 1.80 6.42 -9.71
N PHE A 170 0.89 5.92 -8.86
CA PHE A 170 0.94 6.17 -7.42
C PHE A 170 2.13 5.47 -6.76
N GLN A 171 2.46 4.24 -7.17
CA GLN A 171 3.65 3.55 -6.67
C GLN A 171 4.94 4.26 -7.08
N VAL A 172 5.02 4.79 -8.31
CA VAL A 172 6.14 5.62 -8.75
C VAL A 172 6.25 6.89 -7.91
N LEU A 173 5.13 7.54 -7.60
CA LEU A 173 5.10 8.72 -6.72
C LEU A 173 5.54 8.36 -5.28
N MET A 174 5.10 7.22 -4.76
CA MET A 174 5.51 6.71 -3.46
C MET A 174 7.03 6.47 -3.41
N ILE A 175 7.61 5.83 -4.43
CA ILE A 175 9.06 5.64 -4.59
C ILE A 175 9.80 6.97 -4.60
N ALA A 176 9.33 7.93 -5.41
CA ALA A 176 9.95 9.24 -5.53
C ALA A 176 9.96 10.00 -4.19
N LEU A 177 8.83 9.97 -3.47
CA LEU A 177 8.70 10.63 -2.18
C LEU A 177 9.53 9.94 -1.10
N GLN A 178 9.53 8.60 -1.08
CA GLN A 178 10.33 7.79 -0.17
C GLN A 178 11.83 8.07 -0.34
N TYR A 179 12.31 8.05 -1.59
CA TYR A 179 13.69 8.36 -1.93
C TYR A 179 14.06 9.79 -1.53
N TYR A 180 13.19 10.76 -1.80
CA TYR A 180 13.42 12.17 -1.46
C TYR A 180 13.58 12.40 0.05
N PHE A 181 12.74 11.76 0.87
CA PHE A 181 12.85 11.89 2.33
C PHE A 181 14.09 11.16 2.88
N ILE A 182 14.30 9.90 2.51
CA ILE A 182 15.42 9.11 3.07
C ILE A 182 16.76 9.73 2.68
N THR A 183 16.95 10.15 1.43
CA THR A 183 18.22 10.70 0.93
C THR A 183 18.68 11.92 1.72
N ASN A 184 17.74 12.73 2.20
CA ASN A 184 18.05 13.96 2.93
C ASN A 184 18.14 13.77 4.46
N LEU A 185 17.52 12.70 4.97
CA LEU A 185 17.57 12.32 6.38
C LEU A 185 18.76 11.44 6.72
N SER A 186 19.28 10.69 5.74
CA SER A 186 20.46 9.83 5.89
C SER A 186 21.74 10.57 5.49
N ASN A 187 22.86 10.18 6.09
CA ASN A 187 24.20 10.55 5.64
C ASN A 187 24.81 9.54 4.64
N LYS A 188 24.05 8.50 4.26
CA LYS A 188 24.49 7.46 3.34
C LYS A 188 24.52 7.97 1.89
N ASN A 189 25.24 7.25 1.03
CA ASN A 189 25.31 7.54 -0.40
C ASN A 189 23.90 7.45 -1.03
N LYS A 190 23.51 8.48 -1.80
CA LYS A 190 22.24 8.53 -2.55
C LYS A 190 22.00 7.30 -3.43
N TYR A 191 23.04 6.71 -4.01
CA TYR A 191 22.90 5.51 -4.85
C TYR A 191 22.53 4.26 -4.03
N LEU A 192 23.07 4.13 -2.81
CA LEU A 192 22.69 3.04 -1.90
C LEU A 192 21.23 3.18 -1.44
N ILE A 193 20.80 4.41 -1.18
CA ILE A 193 19.41 4.71 -0.78
C ILE A 193 18.46 4.40 -1.93
N LEU A 194 18.80 4.82 -3.16
CA LEU A 194 18.01 4.50 -4.35
C LEU A 194 17.89 2.99 -4.54
N GLY A 195 19.02 2.25 -4.47
CA GLY A 195 19.02 0.80 -4.58
C GLY A 195 18.15 0.14 -3.50
N THR A 196 18.23 0.60 -2.26
CA THR A 196 17.39 0.11 -1.15
C THR A 196 15.90 0.33 -1.41
N VAL A 197 15.51 1.53 -1.85
CA VAL A 197 14.11 1.84 -2.18
C VAL A 197 13.61 0.98 -3.34
N VAL A 198 14.38 0.87 -4.42
CA VAL A 198 13.98 0.06 -5.58
C VAL A 198 13.84 -1.41 -5.20
N VAL A 199 14.80 -1.98 -4.47
CA VAL A 199 14.73 -3.37 -3.99
C VAL A 199 13.51 -3.59 -3.10
N PHE A 200 13.20 -2.66 -2.20
CA PHE A 200 12.01 -2.77 -1.34
C PHE A 200 10.72 -2.88 -2.16
N TYR A 201 10.49 -1.94 -3.07
CA TYR A 201 9.27 -1.95 -3.90
C TYR A 201 9.22 -3.14 -4.83
N LEU A 202 10.35 -3.55 -5.41
CA LEU A 202 10.44 -4.73 -6.27
C LEU A 202 10.07 -6.00 -5.50
N LEU A 203 10.55 -6.17 -4.27
CA LEU A 203 10.16 -7.31 -3.41
C LEU A 203 8.66 -7.27 -3.08
N VAL A 204 8.12 -6.10 -2.73
CA VAL A 204 6.68 -5.94 -2.44
C VAL A 204 5.83 -6.30 -3.65
N TRP A 205 6.19 -5.82 -4.85
CA TRP A 205 5.47 -6.12 -6.08
C TRP A 205 5.55 -7.61 -6.44
N LEU A 206 6.72 -8.24 -6.31
CA LEU A 206 6.86 -9.69 -6.56
C LEU A 206 6.01 -10.53 -5.61
N VAL A 207 5.98 -10.18 -4.33
CA VAL A 207 5.16 -10.88 -3.32
C VAL A 207 3.68 -10.67 -3.58
N SER A 208 3.24 -9.43 -3.86
CA SER A 208 1.83 -9.14 -4.14
C SER A 208 1.34 -9.84 -5.42
N ALA A 209 2.15 -9.81 -6.48
CA ALA A 209 1.85 -10.53 -7.72
C ALA A 209 1.77 -12.04 -7.49
N PHE A 210 2.65 -12.59 -6.65
CA PHE A 210 2.63 -14.01 -6.29
C PHE A 210 1.36 -14.38 -5.52
N LEU A 211 1.00 -13.60 -4.49
CA LEU A 211 -0.23 -13.82 -3.70
C LEU A 211 -1.49 -13.74 -4.56
N THR A 212 -1.53 -12.81 -5.53
CA THR A 212 -2.63 -12.67 -6.48
C THR A 212 -2.68 -13.87 -7.43
N TYR A 213 -1.53 -14.30 -7.96
CA TYR A 213 -1.43 -15.44 -8.87
C TYR A 213 -1.92 -16.76 -8.24
N ILE A 214 -1.66 -16.98 -6.94
CA ILE A 214 -2.16 -18.16 -6.22
C ILE A 214 -3.59 -17.98 -5.66
N ASN A 215 -4.30 -16.93 -6.08
CA ASN A 215 -5.68 -16.59 -5.69
C ASN A 215 -5.89 -16.40 -4.18
N ILE A 216 -4.91 -15.86 -3.45
CA ILE A 216 -5.15 -15.36 -2.09
C ILE A 216 -5.85 -13.99 -2.20
N SER A 217 -7.12 -14.04 -2.55
CA SER A 217 -7.92 -12.86 -2.94
C SER A 217 -8.27 -11.93 -1.77
N VAL A 218 -8.01 -12.35 -0.53
CA VAL A 218 -8.30 -11.56 0.69
C VAL A 218 -7.31 -10.40 0.87
N ILE A 219 -6.08 -10.52 0.33
CA ILE A 219 -4.98 -9.57 0.57
C ILE A 219 -4.88 -8.51 -0.55
N VAL A 220 -5.53 -8.76 -1.69
CA VAL A 220 -5.43 -7.96 -2.93
C VAL A 220 -6.29 -6.69 -2.87
#